data_AF-A0A8S9KM66-F1
#
_entry.id   AF-A0A8S9KM66-F1
#
_cell.length_a   1.000
_cell.length_b   1.000
_cell.length_c   1.000
_cell.angle_alpha   90.00
_cell.angle_beta   90.00
_cell.angle_gamma   90.00
#
_symmetry.space_group_name_H-M   'P 1'
#
loop_
_entity.id
_entity.type
_entity.pdbx_description
1 polymer ?
#
loop_
_entity_poly.entity_id
_entity_poly.type
_entity_poly.pdbx_seq_one_letter_code
_entity_poly.pdbx_strand_id
1 'polypeptide(L)' 'DANVVKVLEIRGYKGTGREVIQVKSFLWELEFLQVMKVQVDEKIDDDKKLQLTKDVLALPKRSSSCQIQFL' A
#
# COMPACT_ATOMS: atom_id res chain seq x y z
N ASP A 1 27.66 -6.55 2.11
CA ASP A 1 26.21 -6.79 2.11
C ASP A 1 25.50 -5.73 1.27
N ALA A 2 24.92 -6.11 0.13
CA ALA A 2 24.13 -5.18 -0.66
C ALA A 2 22.74 -5.06 0.00
N ASN A 3 22.41 -3.88 0.53
CA ASN A 3 21.06 -3.56 1.01
C ASN A 3 20.08 -3.59 -0.19
N VAL A 4 19.53 -4.76 -0.50
CA VAL A 4 18.49 -4.91 -1.52
C VAL A 4 17.18 -4.38 -0.93
N VAL A 5 16.88 -3.12 -1.21
CA VAL A 5 15.59 -2.52 -0.86
C VAL A 5 14.53 -3.11 -1.80
N LYS A 6 13.56 -3.82 -1.25
CA LYS A 6 12.38 -4.28 -2.00
C LYS A 6 11.28 -3.22 -1.90
N VAL A 7 10.94 -2.66 -3.04
CA VAL A 7 9.87 -1.68 -3.21
C VAL A 7 8.75 -2.28 -4.05
N LEU A 8 7.51 -2.10 -3.64
CA LEU A 8 6.32 -2.41 -4.43
C LEU A 8 5.58 -1.11 -4.73
N GLU A 9 5.19 -0.91 -5.98
CA GLU A 9 4.43 0.25 -6.42
C GLU A 9 3.08 -0.18 -6.99
N ILE A 10 2.00 0.38 -6.45
CA ILE A 10 0.61 0.15 -6.87
C ILE A 10 0.12 1.45 -7.47
N ARG A 11 -0.34 1.39 -8.73
CA ARG A 11 -0.87 2.54 -9.46
C ARG A 11 -2.36 2.41 -9.72
N GLY A 12 -3.07 3.54 -9.68
CA GLY A 12 -4.50 3.60 -9.97
C GLY A 12 -5.34 2.85 -8.95
N TYR A 13 -4.93 2.84 -7.68
CA TYR A 13 -5.67 2.20 -6.59
C TYR A 13 -7.03 2.88 -6.41
N LYS A 14 -8.12 2.10 -6.53
CA LYS A 14 -9.50 2.62 -6.40
C LYS A 14 -10.15 2.27 -5.06
N GLY A 15 -9.52 1.42 -4.27
CA GLY A 15 -10.07 0.97 -2.98
C GLY A 15 -11.19 -0.05 -3.09
N THR A 16 -11.30 -0.75 -4.22
CA THR A 16 -12.24 -1.87 -4.35
C THR A 16 -11.87 -2.98 -3.35
N GLY A 17 -12.86 -3.75 -2.89
CA GLY A 17 -12.60 -4.83 -1.94
C GLY A 17 -11.55 -5.84 -2.42
N ARG A 18 -11.44 -6.07 -3.74
CA ARG A 18 -10.39 -6.91 -4.33
C ARG A 18 -8.99 -6.29 -4.16
N GLU A 19 -8.85 -4.99 -4.42
CA GLU A 19 -7.57 -4.29 -4.25
C GLU A 19 -7.17 -4.24 -2.78
N VAL A 20 -8.12 -4.03 -1.86
CA VAL A 20 -7.86 -4.06 -0.41
C VAL A 20 -7.31 -5.43 0.02
N ILE A 21 -7.90 -6.52 -0.48
CA ILE A 21 -7.41 -7.88 -0.20
C ILE A 21 -5.99 -8.06 -0.75
N GLN A 22 -5.71 -7.58 -1.96
CA GLN A 22 -4.36 -7.66 -2.55
C GLN A 22 -3.32 -6.88 -1.74
N VAL A 23 -3.63 -5.64 -1.35
CA VAL A 23 -2.75 -4.82 -0.51
C VAL A 23 -2.46 -5.53 0.81
N LYS A 24 -3.49 -6.08 1.46
CA LYS A 24 -3.32 -6.88 2.68
C LYS A 24 -2.43 -8.09 2.46
N SER A 25 -2.63 -8.84 1.37
CA SER A 25 -1.78 -9.98 1.02
C SER A 25 -0.34 -9.56 0.77
N PHE A 26 -0.07 -8.44 0.10
CA PHE A 26 1.29 -7.95 -0.09
C PHE A 26 1.96 -7.57 1.24
N LEU A 27 1.24 -6.90 2.14
CA LEU A 27 1.75 -6.52 3.46
C LEU A 27 2.01 -7.74 4.38
N TRP A 28 1.43 -8.90 4.06
CA TRP A 28 1.54 -10.11 4.85
C TRP A 28 2.51 -11.16 4.26
N GLU A 29 2.47 -11.35 2.96
CA GLU A 29 3.24 -12.39 2.26
C GLU A 29 4.64 -11.89 1.87
N LEU A 30 4.83 -10.59 1.64
CA LEU A 30 6.14 -10.04 1.26
C LEU A 30 6.95 -9.67 2.51
N GLU A 31 7.53 -10.67 3.16
CA GLU A 31 8.27 -10.52 4.43
C GLU A 31 9.43 -9.49 4.38
N PHE A 32 10.05 -9.34 3.21
CA PHE A 32 11.19 -8.45 2.98
C PHE A 32 10.78 -7.10 2.34
N LEU A 33 9.48 -6.81 2.24
CA LEU A 33 9.01 -5.54 1.69
C LEU A 33 9.38 -4.40 2.63
N GLN A 34 10.14 -3.43 2.12
CA GLN A 34 10.56 -2.26 2.90
C GLN A 34 9.67 -1.05 2.62
N VAL A 35 9.27 -0.88 1.36
CA VAL A 35 8.45 0.27 0.95
C VAL A 35 7.32 -0.19 0.02
N MET A 36 6.10 0.19 0.36
CA MET A 36 4.94 0.09 -0.53
C MET A 36 4.50 1.50 -0.91
N LYS A 37 4.49 1.80 -2.21
CA LYS A 37 3.99 3.05 -2.76
C LYS A 37 2.61 2.82 -3.35
N VAL A 38 1.63 3.65 -2.97
CA VAL A 38 0.26 3.54 -3.44
C VAL A 38 -0.14 4.87 -4.07
N GLN A 39 -0.36 4.86 -5.38
CA GLN A 39 -0.94 5.98 -6.11
C GLN A 39 -2.44 5.71 -6.28
N VAL A 40 -3.26 6.58 -5.70
CA VAL A 40 -4.72 6.53 -5.84
C VAL A 40 -5.11 6.97 -7.26
N ASP A 41 -6.17 6.39 -7.82
CA ASP A 41 -6.68 6.79 -9.13
C ASP A 41 -7.04 8.30 -9.14
N GLU A 42 -6.57 9.01 -10.16
CA GLU A 42 -6.74 10.47 -10.31
C GLU A 42 -8.21 10.89 -10.36
N LYS A 43 -9.11 9.98 -10.74
CA LYS A 43 -10.56 10.22 -10.83
C LYS A 43 -11.28 10.15 -9.47
N ILE A 44 -10.59 9.74 -8.40
CA ILE A 44 -11.15 9.69 -7.04
C ILE A 44 -11.12 11.11 -6.44
N ASP A 45 -12.23 11.55 -5.86
CA ASP A 45 -12.31 12.82 -5.14
C ASP A 45 -11.39 12.85 -3.90
N ASP A 46 -10.94 14.02 -3.47
CA ASP A 46 -9.91 14.13 -2.43
C ASP A 46 -10.38 13.64 -1.05
N ASP A 47 -11.67 13.75 -0.74
CA ASP A 47 -12.25 13.20 0.50
C ASP A 47 -12.18 11.67 0.51
N LYS A 48 -12.53 11.02 -0.61
CA LYS A 48 -12.35 9.58 -0.80
C LYS A 48 -10.88 9.21 -0.81
N LYS A 49 -9.99 9.99 -1.44
CA LYS A 49 -8.54 9.72 -1.40
C LYS A 49 -8.04 9.67 0.05
N LEU A 50 -8.47 10.62 0.88
CA LEU A 50 -8.11 10.66 2.30
C LEU A 50 -8.63 9.43 3.05
N GLN A 51 -9.87 9.01 2.79
CA GLN A 51 -10.43 7.81 3.39
C GLN A 51 -9.65 6.55 2.98
N LEU A 52 -9.38 6.38 1.69
CA LEU A 52 -8.60 5.25 1.17
C LEU A 52 -7.20 5.19 1.76
N THR A 53 -6.57 6.35 1.95
CA THR A 53 -5.25 6.47 2.58
C THR A 53 -5.30 5.94 4.02
N LYS A 54 -6.29 6.36 4.80
CA LYS A 54 -6.49 5.89 6.19
C LYS A 54 -6.76 4.39 6.23
N ASP A 55 -7.60 3.89 5.33
CA ASP A 55 -7.96 2.47 5.27
C ASP A 55 -6.72 1.61 4.99
N VAL A 56 -5.89 1.99 4.02
CA VAL A 56 -4.64 1.30 3.69
C VAL A 56 -3.63 1.36 4.85
N LEU A 57 -3.52 2.51 5.54
CA LEU A 57 -2.64 2.66 6.70
C LEU A 57 -3.08 1.82 7.90
N ALA A 58 -4.38 1.58 8.05
CA ALA A 58 -4.97 0.76 9.10
C ALA A 58 -4.85 -0.76 8.84
N LEU A 59 -4.41 -1.17 7.64
CA LEU A 59 -4.25 -2.58 7.33
C LEU A 59 -3.14 -3.22 8.18
N PRO A 60 -3.34 -4.47 8.64
CA PRO A 60 -2.31 -5.18 9.37
C PRO A 60 -1.10 -5.43 8.48
N LYS A 61 0.10 -5.18 9.02
CA LYS A 61 1.38 -5.43 8.35
C LYS A 61 2.13 -6.49 9.12
N ARG A 62 2.73 -7.44 8.41
CA ARG A 62 3.57 -8.47 9.04
C ARG A 62 4.91 -7.91 9.48
N SER A 63 5.49 -7.03 8.66
CA SER A 63 6.73 -6.33 8.98
C SER A 63 6.44 -4.92 9.48
N SER A 64 6.87 -4.61 10.70
CA SER A 64 6.81 -3.25 11.25
C SER A 64 7.75 -2.28 10.55
N SER A 65 8.75 -2.77 9.81
CA SER A 65 9.67 -1.94 9.04
C SER A 65 9.13 -1.54 7.66
N CYS A 66 8.02 -2.14 7.20
CA CYS A 66 7.41 -1.80 5.92
C CYS A 66 6.72 -0.44 5.99
N GLN A 67 7.28 0.54 5.30
CA GLN A 67 6.70 1.88 5.15
C GLN A 67 5.69 1.90 4.01
N ILE A 68 4.53 2.51 4.25
CA ILE A 68 3.55 2.79 3.19
C ILE A 68 3.64 4.27 2.85
N GLN A 69 3.82 4.57 1.58
CA GLN A 69 3.91 5.92 1.03
C GLN A 69 2.80 6.11 0.00
N PHE A 70 2.19 7.29 -0.02
CA PHE A 70 1.21 7.66 -1.03
C PHE A 70 1.85 8.65 -2.00
N LEU A 71 1.54 8.49 -3.29
CA LEU A 71 2.05 9.33 -4.39
C LEU A 71 0.99 10.32 -4.85
#